data_AF-A0A7M7JD17-F1
#
_entry.id   AF-A0A7M7JD17-F1
#
_cell.length_a   1.000
_cell.length_b   1.000
_cell.length_c   1.000
_cell.angle_alpha   90.00
_cell.angle_beta   90.00
_cell.angle_gamma   90.00
#
_symmetry.space_group_name_H-M   'P 1'
#
loop_
_entity.id
_entity.type
_entity.pdbx_description
1 polymer ?
#
loop_
_entity_poly.entity_id
_entity_poly.type
_entity_poly.pdbx_seq_one_letter_code
_entity_poly.pdbx_strand_id
1 'polypeptide(L)'
;MSLIRAPYRIVSTLFTFFFSGKVRLLIVLSLVYMSVRILLDYHKQSLHEQLRVELNAALPKTTQFTSGQHLRGFLNGFEQEGSKDIIHVVPSVAVGERVPNCGLPAPCGSDSFSAHLFTGIDHHDQPKVCVDGKYVLGDGLNNGGRGINMVVLDTVSKHLQQVIRFDTYQEDSSLLESLLLNLRAGDIVLLVTFDEPTKKLSSVARLLFHELGSALSQNLLHYRSSWYLVTQKGIDGFTPYEDLHTVLSKGWPPPHNVRLCIPFKIEGMPVHPDPSQHDNTDRAAFCHRHANVLPTFCTGDSKPAQHIFQPKVPENKLSSSPIIVVSGPQSRFLPQTLDTLALQSGLVRENVLVFHETDDLKAQDLCELFNFSCQLLQSDLSGGHCELLGQAMDTTETIYPDAPYMTIIEPDVLLGSDFLSYASAMASLLDVDSTIGSVSGFNPDGSNLLSKDPSQAYRESR
;
A
#
# COMPACT_ATOMS: atom_id res chain seq x y z
N MET A 1 -6.02 -17.78 42.59
CA MET A 1 -6.18 -19.02 43.39
C MET A 1 -7.68 -19.32 43.56
N SER A 2 -8.02 -20.49 44.11
CA SER A 2 -9.39 -20.92 44.48
C SER A 2 -10.32 -21.36 43.34
N LEU A 3 -10.33 -22.68 43.09
CA LEU A 3 -11.37 -23.42 42.33
C LEU A 3 -12.39 -24.04 43.29
N ILE A 4 -13.68 -24.06 42.93
CA ILE A 4 -14.68 -25.05 43.38
C ILE A 4 -15.53 -25.49 42.16
N ARG A 5 -16.14 -26.68 42.22
CA ARG A 5 -16.72 -27.42 41.07
C ARG A 5 -18.26 -27.31 40.93
N ALA A 6 -18.71 -27.47 39.68
CA ALA A 6 -19.82 -28.31 39.15
C ALA A 6 -20.68 -29.13 40.16
N PRO A 7 -21.99 -29.39 39.91
CA PRO A 7 -22.47 -29.96 38.63
C PRO A 7 -23.88 -29.54 38.14
N TYR A 8 -24.28 -30.05 36.97
CA TYR A 8 -25.63 -30.59 36.70
C TYR A 8 -25.61 -31.58 35.53
N ARG A 9 -26.64 -32.44 35.40
CA ARG A 9 -26.70 -33.55 34.42
C ARG A 9 -28.14 -33.75 33.90
N ILE A 10 -28.27 -33.92 32.57
CA ILE A 10 -29.27 -34.70 31.80
C ILE A 10 -30.78 -34.53 32.14
N VAL A 11 -31.59 -34.14 31.17
CA VAL A 11 -32.69 -34.93 30.54
C VAL A 11 -33.43 -34.05 29.51
N SER A 12 -33.84 -34.66 28.40
CA SER A 12 -34.56 -34.03 27.29
C SER A 12 -35.81 -34.81 26.93
N THR A 13 -36.98 -34.14 26.83
CA THR A 13 -38.06 -34.52 25.88
C THR A 13 -39.12 -33.41 25.75
N LEU A 14 -39.48 -33.16 24.48
CA LEU A 14 -40.74 -32.70 23.84
C LEU A 14 -42.00 -32.53 24.73
N PHE A 15 -43.01 -31.72 24.36
CA PHE A 15 -43.39 -31.06 23.09
C PHE A 15 -43.40 -29.50 23.24
N THR A 16 -44.03 -28.59 22.46
CA THR A 16 -45.11 -28.64 21.44
C THR A 16 -45.01 -27.44 20.44
N PHE A 17 -45.83 -27.46 19.38
CA PHE A 17 -45.92 -26.43 18.33
C PHE A 17 -46.73 -25.17 18.70
N PHE A 18 -46.40 -24.04 18.08
CA PHE A 18 -47.29 -23.35 17.11
C PHE A 18 -46.46 -22.47 16.16
N PHE A 19 -46.93 -22.26 14.92
CA PHE A 19 -46.17 -21.61 13.84
C PHE A 19 -46.83 -20.30 13.37
N SER A 20 -46.06 -19.24 13.16
CA SER A 20 -46.47 -18.08 12.35
C SER A 20 -45.25 -17.24 11.90
N GLY A 21 -45.28 -16.73 10.67
CA GLY A 21 -44.50 -15.54 10.27
C GLY A 21 -43.01 -15.70 9.95
N LYS A 22 -42.70 -16.00 8.67
CA LYS A 22 -41.56 -15.48 7.88
C LYS A 22 -40.20 -15.22 8.60
N VAL A 23 -39.21 -16.12 8.51
CA VAL A 23 -37.78 -15.74 8.28
C VAL A 23 -36.86 -16.95 7.98
N ARG A 24 -35.89 -16.70 7.07
CA ARG A 24 -34.60 -17.38 6.73
C ARG A 24 -34.43 -18.90 6.87
N LEU A 25 -33.99 -19.49 5.75
CA LEU A 25 -33.33 -20.80 5.65
C LEU A 25 -32.07 -20.86 6.54
N LEU A 26 -31.95 -21.90 7.37
CA LEU A 26 -30.81 -22.12 8.26
C LEU A 26 -30.04 -23.37 7.81
N ILE A 27 -29.03 -23.19 6.95
CA ILE A 27 -28.21 -24.28 6.43
C ILE A 27 -27.31 -24.83 7.54
N VAL A 28 -27.42 -26.12 7.85
CA VAL A 28 -26.63 -26.80 8.89
C VAL A 28 -25.21 -27.09 8.39
N LEU A 29 -24.41 -26.03 8.31
CA LEU A 29 -23.01 -26.05 7.82
C LEU A 29 -22.06 -26.93 8.65
N SER A 30 -22.48 -27.36 9.85
CA SER A 30 -21.74 -28.30 10.71
C SER A 30 -21.49 -29.67 10.06
N LEU A 31 -22.52 -30.30 9.46
CA LEU A 31 -22.40 -31.67 8.95
C LEU A 31 -21.55 -31.75 7.68
N VAL A 32 -21.71 -30.78 6.77
CA VAL A 32 -20.90 -30.70 5.54
C VAL A 32 -19.43 -30.39 5.86
N TYR A 33 -19.16 -29.49 6.82
CA TYR A 33 -17.79 -29.19 7.24
C TYR A 33 -17.08 -30.43 7.82
N MET A 34 -17.79 -31.22 8.65
CA MET A 34 -17.24 -32.44 9.23
C MET A 34 -17.02 -33.55 8.19
N SER A 35 -17.94 -33.76 7.24
CA SER A 35 -17.74 -34.77 6.19
C SER A 35 -16.63 -34.37 5.21
N VAL A 36 -16.50 -33.09 4.87
CA VAL A 36 -15.39 -32.57 4.06
C VAL A 36 -14.06 -32.69 4.79
N ARG A 37 -13.98 -32.39 6.10
CA ARG A 37 -12.75 -32.64 6.89
C ARG A 37 -12.37 -34.11 6.90
N ILE A 38 -13.33 -35.01 7.16
CA ILE A 38 -13.06 -36.47 7.18
C ILE A 38 -12.57 -36.95 5.81
N LEU A 39 -13.12 -36.44 4.70
CA LEU A 39 -12.62 -36.73 3.35
C LEU A 39 -11.19 -36.23 3.14
N LEU A 40 -10.90 -35.00 3.56
CA LEU A 40 -9.58 -34.38 3.41
C LEU A 40 -8.50 -35.09 4.25
N ASP A 41 -8.79 -35.42 5.51
CA ASP A 41 -7.86 -36.15 6.38
C ASP A 41 -7.64 -37.60 5.88
N TYR A 42 -8.67 -38.27 5.37
CA TYR A 42 -8.54 -39.59 4.74
C TYR A 42 -7.68 -39.54 3.46
N HIS A 43 -7.91 -38.54 2.59
CA HIS A 43 -7.12 -38.36 1.38
C HIS A 43 -5.67 -37.96 1.68
N LYS A 44 -5.45 -37.17 2.74
CA LYS A 44 -4.13 -36.82 3.26
C LYS A 44 -3.36 -38.03 3.77
N GLN A 45 -4.02 -38.98 4.45
CA GLN A 45 -3.39 -40.26 4.82
C GLN A 45 -3.07 -41.13 3.60
N SER A 46 -3.99 -41.26 2.63
CA SER A 46 -3.76 -42.00 1.39
C SER A 46 -2.52 -41.48 0.63
N LEU A 47 -2.43 -40.16 0.46
CA LEU A 47 -1.33 -39.53 -0.27
C LEU A 47 0.02 -39.70 0.45
N HIS A 48 0.04 -39.66 1.79
CA HIS A 48 1.26 -39.87 2.57
C HIS A 48 1.81 -41.31 2.46
N GLU A 49 0.92 -42.30 2.42
CA GLU A 49 1.32 -43.69 2.27
C GLU A 49 1.72 -44.03 0.81
N GLN A 50 1.10 -43.37 -0.19
CA GLN A 50 1.54 -43.46 -1.59
C GLN A 50 2.93 -42.83 -1.78
N LEU A 51 3.21 -41.65 -1.23
CA LEU A 51 4.57 -41.06 -1.26
C LEU A 51 5.60 -41.95 -0.54
N ARG A 52 5.23 -42.63 0.55
CA ARG A 52 6.12 -43.63 1.18
C ARG A 52 6.45 -44.79 0.25
N VAL A 53 5.52 -45.28 -0.55
CA VAL A 53 5.78 -46.40 -1.47
C VAL A 53 6.72 -45.96 -2.59
N GLU A 54 6.51 -44.78 -3.20
CA GLU A 54 7.41 -44.28 -4.24
C GLU A 54 8.80 -43.90 -3.71
N LEU A 55 8.89 -43.22 -2.56
CA LEU A 55 10.18 -42.80 -1.99
C LEU A 55 11.03 -43.99 -1.52
N ASN A 56 10.41 -45.10 -1.11
CA ASN A 56 11.12 -46.34 -0.79
C ASN A 56 11.45 -47.20 -2.03
N ALA A 57 10.80 -46.97 -3.18
CA ALA A 57 11.12 -47.65 -4.44
C ALA A 57 12.37 -47.05 -5.14
N ALA A 58 12.73 -45.81 -4.81
CA ALA A 58 13.76 -45.03 -5.48
C ALA A 58 15.16 -45.06 -4.81
N LEU A 59 15.58 -46.20 -4.23
CA LEU A 59 16.98 -46.39 -3.81
C LEU A 59 17.84 -47.04 -4.92
N PRO A 60 18.85 -46.36 -5.48
CA PRO A 60 19.78 -46.98 -6.42
C PRO A 60 20.67 -48.00 -5.69
N LYS A 61 20.80 -49.21 -6.25
CA LYS A 61 21.64 -50.28 -5.69
C LYS A 61 23.12 -49.93 -5.81
N THR A 62 23.88 -50.20 -4.76
CA THR A 62 25.31 -49.92 -4.68
C THR A 62 26.12 -50.67 -5.74
N THR A 63 26.75 -49.94 -6.67
CA THR A 63 27.79 -50.48 -7.57
C THR A 63 29.15 -49.93 -7.18
N GLN A 64 30.03 -50.78 -6.64
CA GLN A 64 31.44 -50.45 -6.49
C GLN A 64 32.10 -50.39 -7.88
N PHE A 65 32.81 -49.31 -8.17
CA PHE A 65 33.90 -49.32 -9.17
C PHE A 65 35.02 -48.35 -8.77
N THR A 66 36.16 -48.44 -9.46
CA THR A 66 37.48 -48.25 -8.86
C THR A 66 38.19 -46.93 -9.19
N SER A 67 39.04 -46.51 -8.25
CA SER A 67 40.30 -45.78 -8.47
C SER A 67 40.24 -44.40 -9.14
N GLY A 68 40.23 -43.39 -8.26
CA GLY A 68 40.63 -41.99 -8.46
C GLY A 68 41.33 -41.58 -9.77
N GLN A 69 40.61 -40.76 -10.55
CA GLN A 69 41.20 -39.69 -11.38
C GLN A 69 40.16 -38.61 -11.75
N HIS A 70 39.56 -37.88 -10.77
CA HIS A 70 38.82 -36.64 -11.10
C HIS A 70 38.64 -35.57 -10.01
N LEU A 71 39.14 -35.78 -8.78
CA LEU A 71 38.94 -34.85 -7.64
C LEU A 71 39.64 -33.48 -7.75
N ARG A 72 40.37 -33.20 -8.85
CA ARG A 72 40.92 -31.86 -9.15
C ARG A 72 39.95 -30.93 -9.87
N GLY A 73 38.82 -31.42 -10.36
CA GLY A 73 37.78 -30.55 -10.96
C GLY A 73 36.84 -29.92 -9.93
N PHE A 74 36.62 -30.60 -8.80
CA PHE A 74 35.56 -30.25 -7.84
C PHE A 74 36.03 -29.33 -6.69
N LEU A 75 37.34 -29.23 -6.46
CA LEU A 75 37.93 -28.41 -5.40
C LEU A 75 38.36 -27.01 -5.89
N ASN A 76 38.63 -26.85 -7.18
CA ASN A 76 39.04 -25.58 -7.79
C ASN A 76 37.92 -24.52 -7.87
N GLY A 77 36.74 -24.80 -7.32
CA GLY A 77 35.60 -23.86 -7.22
C GLY A 77 35.46 -23.16 -5.86
N PHE A 78 36.33 -23.46 -4.88
CA PHE A 78 36.21 -22.95 -3.51
C PHE A 78 37.27 -21.91 -3.10
N GLU A 79 38.21 -21.56 -3.98
CA GLU A 79 39.26 -20.55 -3.71
C GLU A 79 38.96 -19.21 -4.40
N GLN A 80 37.97 -18.49 -3.88
CA GLN A 80 37.94 -17.02 -3.91
C GLN A 80 37.49 -16.51 -2.52
N GLU A 81 38.40 -16.61 -1.55
CA GLU A 81 38.23 -15.92 -0.27
C GLU A 81 38.26 -14.40 -0.48
N GLY A 82 37.33 -13.67 0.14
CA GLY A 82 37.27 -12.20 0.07
C GLY A 82 35.97 -11.60 0.57
N SER A 83 34.85 -12.29 0.36
CA SER A 83 33.56 -11.98 0.99
C SER A 83 33.16 -13.11 1.94
N LYS A 84 32.66 -12.77 3.12
CA LYS A 84 32.09 -13.73 4.07
C LYS A 84 30.57 -13.75 3.89
N ASP A 85 30.15 -14.36 2.79
CA ASP A 85 28.76 -14.51 2.37
C ASP A 85 27.80 -14.73 3.55
N ILE A 86 26.87 -13.79 3.72
CA ILE A 86 25.93 -13.73 4.84
C ILE A 86 24.63 -14.45 4.48
N ILE A 87 24.27 -14.48 3.19
CA ILE A 87 23.04 -15.10 2.67
C ILE A 87 23.38 -16.29 1.77
N HIS A 88 22.80 -17.43 2.11
CA HIS A 88 22.86 -18.66 1.31
C HIS A 88 21.68 -18.69 0.32
N VAL A 89 21.93 -19.09 -0.93
CA VAL A 89 20.89 -19.23 -1.96
C VAL A 89 20.53 -20.71 -2.08
N VAL A 90 19.24 -21.05 -2.03
CA VAL A 90 18.81 -22.46 -2.15
C VAL A 90 19.07 -23.02 -3.57
N PRO A 91 19.33 -24.33 -3.72
CA PRO A 91 19.66 -24.92 -5.04
C PRO A 91 18.59 -24.79 -6.13
N SER A 92 17.35 -24.44 -5.79
CA SER A 92 16.24 -24.19 -6.73
C SER A 92 16.22 -22.77 -7.31
N VAL A 93 17.11 -21.88 -6.85
CA VAL A 93 17.27 -20.51 -7.37
C VAL A 93 18.63 -20.44 -8.08
N ALA A 94 18.61 -20.12 -9.38
CA ALA A 94 19.86 -19.92 -10.13
C ALA A 94 20.58 -18.63 -9.67
N VAL A 95 21.91 -18.67 -9.65
CA VAL A 95 22.75 -17.50 -9.35
C VAL A 95 23.47 -17.08 -10.62
N GLY A 96 23.31 -15.82 -11.01
CA GLY A 96 23.97 -15.23 -12.17
C GLY A 96 25.33 -14.62 -11.82
N GLU A 97 25.54 -13.39 -12.25
CA GLU A 97 26.75 -12.62 -11.97
C GLU A 97 26.97 -12.43 -10.46
N ARG A 98 28.24 -12.43 -10.02
CA ARG A 98 28.63 -12.07 -8.66
C ARG A 98 29.36 -10.72 -8.68
N VAL A 99 28.83 -9.74 -7.95
CA VAL A 99 29.39 -8.38 -7.84
C VAL A 99 29.51 -8.04 -6.35
N PRO A 100 30.73 -7.84 -5.81
CA PRO A 100 30.93 -7.54 -4.39
C PRO A 100 30.02 -6.41 -3.87
N ASN A 101 29.40 -6.62 -2.72
CA ASN A 101 28.44 -5.70 -2.09
C ASN A 101 27.29 -5.22 -3.02
N CYS A 102 26.94 -5.98 -4.07
CA CYS A 102 26.03 -5.57 -5.14
C CYS A 102 26.41 -4.23 -5.82
N GLY A 103 27.69 -3.86 -5.78
CA GLY A 103 28.21 -2.60 -6.31
C GLY A 103 28.16 -1.41 -5.35
N LEU A 104 27.90 -1.61 -4.06
CA LEU A 104 28.11 -0.58 -3.04
C LEU A 104 29.62 -0.29 -2.84
N PRO A 105 30.01 0.97 -2.59
CA PRO A 105 31.42 1.35 -2.41
C PRO A 105 32.02 0.87 -1.08
N ALA A 106 31.17 0.46 -0.13
CA ALA A 106 31.55 -0.08 1.18
C ALA A 106 30.65 -1.29 1.53
N PRO A 107 31.13 -2.25 2.34
CA PRO A 107 30.31 -3.34 2.83
C PRO A 107 29.29 -2.86 3.87
N CYS A 108 28.19 -3.61 4.00
CA CYS A 108 27.16 -3.35 5.02
C CYS A 108 27.58 -3.80 6.43
N GLY A 109 26.78 -3.44 7.44
CA GLY A 109 26.96 -3.91 8.82
C GLY A 109 26.72 -5.42 8.96
N SER A 110 27.17 -6.02 10.07
CA SER A 110 27.00 -7.46 10.34
C SER A 110 25.55 -7.89 10.63
N ASP A 111 24.68 -6.91 10.85
CA ASP A 111 23.24 -6.97 11.06
C ASP A 111 22.42 -6.70 9.79
N SER A 112 23.09 -6.44 8.66
CA SER A 112 22.50 -6.09 7.38
C SER A 112 23.15 -6.86 6.22
N PHE A 113 22.55 -6.77 5.04
CA PHE A 113 23.07 -7.35 3.79
C PHE A 113 22.98 -6.34 2.65
N SER A 114 23.86 -6.49 1.66
CA SER A 114 23.84 -5.64 0.46
C SER A 114 22.76 -6.08 -0.52
N ALA A 115 22.09 -5.12 -1.14
CA ALA A 115 21.18 -5.36 -2.24
C ALA A 115 21.28 -4.29 -3.32
N HIS A 116 20.93 -4.67 -4.55
CA HIS A 116 20.70 -3.76 -5.67
C HIS A 116 19.36 -4.11 -6.32
N LEU A 117 18.51 -3.10 -6.49
CA LEU A 117 17.16 -3.18 -7.04
C LEU A 117 17.09 -2.36 -8.33
N PHE A 118 16.72 -3.01 -9.43
CA PHE A 118 16.51 -2.37 -10.73
C PHE A 118 15.17 -2.81 -11.31
N THR A 119 14.25 -1.87 -11.53
CA THR A 119 12.91 -2.14 -12.11
C THR A 119 12.91 -2.29 -13.62
N GLY A 120 13.91 -1.76 -14.32
CA GLY A 120 13.95 -1.72 -15.79
C GLY A 120 13.45 -0.42 -16.38
N ILE A 121 13.93 -0.08 -17.58
CA ILE A 121 13.69 1.24 -18.22
C ILE A 121 12.40 1.23 -19.05
N ASP A 122 12.13 0.15 -19.78
CA ASP A 122 11.04 0.09 -20.76
C ASP A 122 10.42 -1.33 -20.88
N HIS A 123 10.44 -1.94 -22.07
CA HIS A 123 10.07 -3.31 -22.36
C HIS A 123 11.23 -4.18 -22.89
N HIS A 124 12.44 -3.62 -22.97
CA HIS A 124 13.67 -4.31 -23.36
C HIS A 124 14.61 -4.48 -22.16
N ASP A 125 14.85 -3.42 -21.40
CA ASP A 125 15.78 -3.41 -20.26
C ASP A 125 15.16 -4.06 -19.02
N GLN A 126 15.21 -5.39 -18.96
CA GLN A 126 14.61 -6.23 -17.92
C GLN A 126 15.12 -5.94 -16.49
N PRO A 127 14.28 -6.21 -15.46
CA PRO A 127 14.56 -5.92 -14.06
C PRO A 127 15.70 -6.80 -13.54
N LYS A 128 16.44 -6.31 -12.54
CA LYS A 128 17.57 -7.02 -11.94
C LYS A 128 17.55 -6.89 -10.43
N VAL A 129 17.78 -8.00 -9.73
CA VAL A 129 17.94 -8.00 -8.27
C VAL A 129 19.22 -8.72 -7.90
N CYS A 130 20.05 -8.06 -7.10
CA CYS A 130 21.20 -8.65 -6.42
C CYS A 130 20.95 -8.67 -4.91
N VAL A 131 21.35 -9.77 -4.27
CA VAL A 131 21.29 -9.99 -2.82
C VAL A 131 22.64 -10.54 -2.37
N ASP A 132 23.27 -9.92 -1.39
CA ASP A 132 24.55 -10.34 -0.78
C ASP A 132 25.63 -10.65 -1.84
N GLY A 133 25.77 -9.72 -2.80
CA GLY A 133 26.71 -9.80 -3.92
C GLY A 133 26.37 -10.80 -5.02
N LYS A 134 25.22 -11.47 -4.98
CA LYS A 134 24.75 -12.43 -6.01
C LYS A 134 23.56 -11.86 -6.78
N TYR A 135 23.64 -11.77 -8.11
CA TYR A 135 22.44 -11.56 -8.92
C TYR A 135 21.59 -12.82 -8.95
N VAL A 136 20.30 -12.63 -8.65
CA VAL A 136 19.30 -13.68 -8.45
C VAL A 136 18.02 -13.44 -9.25
N LEU A 137 17.88 -12.27 -9.89
CA LEU A 137 16.85 -12.00 -10.89
C LEU A 137 17.46 -11.13 -11.99
N GLY A 138 17.10 -11.40 -13.24
CA GLY A 138 17.64 -10.74 -14.44
C GLY A 138 17.09 -11.34 -15.73
N ASP A 139 17.49 -10.78 -16.87
CA ASP A 139 17.24 -11.39 -18.19
C ASP A 139 17.82 -12.81 -18.23
N GLY A 140 17.01 -13.77 -18.70
CA GLY A 140 17.33 -15.19 -18.69
C GLY A 140 17.54 -15.83 -17.30
N LEU A 141 17.37 -15.09 -16.19
CA LEU A 141 17.71 -15.53 -14.83
C LEU A 141 16.47 -15.59 -13.93
N ASN A 142 16.10 -16.82 -13.54
CA ASN A 142 14.93 -17.14 -12.72
C ASN A 142 13.61 -16.54 -13.26
N ASN A 143 13.51 -16.38 -14.58
CA ASN A 143 12.36 -15.83 -15.28
C ASN A 143 11.96 -14.42 -14.82
N GLY A 144 12.94 -13.53 -14.55
CA GLY A 144 12.68 -12.10 -14.44
C GLY A 144 11.97 -11.56 -15.69
N GLY A 145 11.07 -10.58 -15.53
CA GLY A 145 10.28 -10.06 -16.65
C GLY A 145 9.02 -9.29 -16.23
N ARG A 146 8.06 -9.14 -17.15
CA ARG A 146 6.87 -8.26 -16.93
C ARG A 146 6.07 -8.67 -15.71
N GLY A 147 5.55 -7.65 -15.02
CA GLY A 147 4.63 -7.78 -13.90
C GLY A 147 5.33 -7.47 -12.59
N ILE A 148 5.08 -8.30 -11.57
CA ILE A 148 5.67 -8.19 -10.25
C ILE A 148 6.73 -9.29 -10.08
N ASN A 149 7.96 -8.89 -9.77
CA ASN A 149 9.10 -9.79 -9.52
C ASN A 149 9.43 -9.74 -8.03
N MET A 150 9.59 -10.90 -7.39
CA MET A 150 9.80 -11.01 -5.94
C MET A 150 10.93 -11.96 -5.58
N VAL A 151 11.67 -11.61 -4.53
CA VAL A 151 12.68 -12.43 -3.88
C VAL A 151 12.32 -12.54 -2.39
N VAL A 152 12.27 -13.77 -1.86
CA VAL A 152 11.90 -14.05 -0.46
C VAL A 152 13.10 -14.59 0.31
N LEU A 153 13.41 -13.96 1.44
CA LEU A 153 14.56 -14.23 2.30
C LEU A 153 14.11 -14.63 3.71
N ASP A 154 14.52 -15.83 4.14
CA ASP A 154 14.41 -16.27 5.53
C ASP A 154 15.47 -15.58 6.39
N THR A 155 15.05 -14.76 7.35
CA THR A 155 15.96 -14.02 8.24
C THR A 155 16.53 -14.86 9.38
N VAL A 156 15.88 -15.96 9.74
CA VAL A 156 16.31 -16.87 10.82
C VAL A 156 17.38 -17.84 10.31
N SER A 157 17.17 -18.43 9.14
CA SER A 157 18.15 -19.33 8.51
C SER A 157 19.13 -18.62 7.57
N LYS A 158 18.90 -17.33 7.27
CA LYS A 158 19.65 -16.54 6.27
C LYS A 158 19.71 -17.19 4.88
N HIS A 159 18.63 -17.89 4.51
CA HIS A 159 18.49 -18.53 3.21
C HIS A 159 17.49 -17.76 2.34
N LEU A 160 17.94 -17.34 1.16
CA LEU A 160 17.07 -16.86 0.09
C LEU A 160 16.27 -18.08 -0.42
N GLN A 161 14.97 -18.10 -0.15
CA GLN A 161 14.09 -19.25 -0.34
C GLN A 161 13.54 -19.35 -1.77
N GLN A 162 13.12 -18.22 -2.34
CA GLN A 162 12.34 -18.18 -3.58
C GLN A 162 12.66 -16.92 -4.39
N VAL A 163 12.65 -17.08 -5.72
CA VAL A 163 12.58 -15.99 -6.69
C VAL A 163 11.41 -16.30 -7.63
N ILE A 164 10.45 -15.40 -7.76
CA ILE A 164 9.19 -15.64 -8.49
C ILE A 164 8.79 -14.37 -9.25
N ARG A 165 8.31 -14.54 -10.49
CA ARG A 165 7.62 -13.51 -11.27
C ARG A 165 6.13 -13.86 -11.40
N PHE A 166 5.28 -12.85 -11.25
CA PHE A 166 3.85 -12.91 -11.51
C PHE A 166 3.51 -11.97 -12.68
N ASP A 167 2.98 -12.49 -13.79
CA ASP A 167 2.62 -11.67 -14.96
C ASP A 167 1.26 -10.98 -14.74
N THR A 168 1.19 -10.03 -13.82
CA THR A 168 -0.05 -9.31 -13.46
C THR A 168 -0.61 -8.39 -14.56
N TYR A 169 -0.13 -8.55 -15.81
CA TYR A 169 -0.72 -8.02 -17.03
C TYR A 169 -1.47 -9.10 -17.86
N GLN A 170 -0.97 -10.35 -17.89
CA GLN A 170 -1.57 -11.48 -18.62
C GLN A 170 -2.34 -12.45 -17.72
N GLU A 171 -1.90 -12.65 -16.48
CA GLU A 171 -2.38 -13.63 -15.51
C GLU A 171 -3.05 -12.91 -14.31
N ASP A 172 -3.95 -13.58 -13.60
CA ASP A 172 -4.53 -13.04 -12.36
C ASP A 172 -3.60 -13.21 -11.15
N SER A 173 -3.73 -12.35 -10.15
CA SER A 173 -2.84 -12.31 -8.99
C SER A 173 -3.12 -13.37 -7.91
N SER A 174 -3.91 -14.41 -8.18
CA SER A 174 -4.28 -15.43 -7.19
C SER A 174 -3.06 -16.19 -6.61
N LEU A 175 -2.04 -16.44 -7.42
CA LEU A 175 -0.78 -17.06 -6.98
C LEU A 175 0.08 -16.09 -6.15
N LEU A 176 0.01 -14.78 -6.44
CA LEU A 176 0.68 -13.74 -5.67
C LEU A 176 0.02 -13.60 -4.28
N GLU A 177 -1.30 -13.48 -4.21
CA GLU A 177 -2.03 -13.46 -2.94
C GLU A 177 -1.76 -14.72 -2.10
N SER A 178 -1.72 -15.88 -2.76
CA SER A 178 -1.35 -17.15 -2.13
C SER A 178 0.08 -17.15 -1.57
N LEU A 179 1.04 -16.49 -2.23
CA LEU A 179 2.39 -16.30 -1.68
C LEU A 179 2.36 -15.37 -0.45
N LEU A 180 1.79 -14.17 -0.58
CA LEU A 180 1.77 -13.14 0.46
C LEU A 180 1.09 -13.59 1.76
N LEU A 181 0.10 -14.49 1.66
CA LEU A 181 -0.58 -15.14 2.79
C LEU A 181 0.26 -16.24 3.46
N ASN A 182 1.14 -16.93 2.73
CA ASN A 182 1.96 -18.04 3.24
C ASN A 182 3.37 -17.64 3.68
N LEU A 183 3.77 -16.38 3.51
CA LEU A 183 4.99 -15.81 4.11
C LEU A 183 4.99 -16.00 5.64
N ARG A 184 6.12 -16.45 6.22
CA ARG A 184 6.26 -16.61 7.67
C ARG A 184 6.60 -15.26 8.30
N ALA A 185 6.16 -15.03 9.53
CA ALA A 185 6.54 -13.84 10.28
C ALA A 185 8.07 -13.73 10.38
N GLY A 186 8.61 -12.57 10.01
CA GLY A 186 10.06 -12.33 9.92
C GLY A 186 10.69 -12.60 8.55
N ASP A 187 10.02 -13.27 7.60
CA ASP A 187 10.53 -13.38 6.21
C ASP A 187 10.62 -11.96 5.59
N ILE A 188 11.77 -11.65 4.98
CA ILE A 188 11.99 -10.42 4.22
C ILE A 188 11.62 -10.65 2.75
N VAL A 189 10.99 -9.65 2.15
CA VAL A 189 10.58 -9.63 0.73
C VAL A 189 11.24 -8.44 0.05
N LEU A 190 11.91 -8.69 -1.07
CA LEU A 190 12.36 -7.67 -2.02
C LEU A 190 11.49 -7.80 -3.28
N LEU A 191 10.90 -6.70 -3.74
CA LEU A 191 9.99 -6.64 -4.88
C LEU A 191 10.43 -5.55 -5.86
N VAL A 192 10.36 -5.84 -7.16
CA VAL A 192 10.49 -4.86 -8.25
C VAL A 192 9.44 -5.11 -9.33
N THR A 193 8.83 -4.05 -9.87
CA THR A 193 7.94 -4.13 -11.05
C THR A 193 8.72 -4.00 -12.36
N PHE A 194 8.13 -4.46 -13.48
CA PHE A 194 8.63 -4.20 -14.83
C PHE A 194 7.53 -4.19 -15.89
N ASP A 195 7.68 -3.34 -16.91
CA ASP A 195 6.73 -3.00 -17.98
C ASP A 195 5.34 -2.59 -17.49
N GLU A 196 4.54 -3.51 -16.96
CA GLU A 196 3.19 -3.25 -16.48
C GLU A 196 2.79 -4.22 -15.34
N PRO A 197 2.58 -3.74 -14.10
CA PRO A 197 2.25 -4.59 -12.95
C PRO A 197 0.78 -4.59 -12.50
N THR A 198 -0.11 -3.79 -13.10
CA THR A 198 -1.42 -3.45 -12.47
C THR A 198 -2.68 -4.04 -13.12
N LYS A 199 -2.69 -4.30 -14.43
CA LYS A 199 -3.91 -4.57 -15.23
C LYS A 199 -4.78 -5.74 -14.73
N LYS A 200 -4.19 -6.72 -14.06
CA LYS A 200 -4.88 -7.85 -13.41
C LYS A 200 -4.54 -7.99 -11.92
N LEU A 201 -3.93 -6.98 -11.31
CA LEU A 201 -3.63 -6.95 -9.88
C LEU A 201 -4.92 -6.72 -9.08
N SER A 202 -5.31 -7.69 -8.25
CA SER A 202 -6.54 -7.57 -7.47
C SER A 202 -6.43 -6.56 -6.32
N SER A 203 -7.57 -6.05 -5.85
CA SER A 203 -7.65 -5.24 -4.64
C SER A 203 -7.28 -6.02 -3.36
N VAL A 204 -7.25 -7.37 -3.41
CA VAL A 204 -6.76 -8.21 -2.31
C VAL A 204 -5.23 -8.22 -2.29
N ALA A 205 -4.55 -8.31 -3.44
CA ALA A 205 -3.09 -8.18 -3.50
C ALA A 205 -2.63 -6.80 -2.99
N ARG A 206 -3.32 -5.72 -3.38
CA ARG A 206 -3.03 -4.35 -2.89
C ARG A 206 -3.22 -4.22 -1.37
N LEU A 207 -4.24 -4.87 -0.80
CA LEU A 207 -4.40 -4.93 0.65
C LEU A 207 -3.29 -5.75 1.33
N LEU A 208 -2.90 -6.89 0.76
CA LEU A 208 -1.83 -7.74 1.31
C LEU A 208 -0.44 -7.09 1.24
N PHE A 209 -0.18 -6.21 0.27
CA PHE A 209 1.03 -5.37 0.26
C PHE A 209 0.98 -4.29 1.36
N HIS A 210 -0.18 -3.71 1.64
CA HIS A 210 -0.33 -2.78 2.76
C HIS A 210 -0.24 -3.47 4.13
N GLU A 211 -0.73 -4.71 4.28
CA GLU A 211 -0.45 -5.57 5.44
C GLU A 211 1.04 -5.98 5.56
N LEU A 212 1.83 -5.70 4.52
CA LEU A 212 3.29 -5.76 4.51
C LEU A 212 3.94 -4.36 4.62
N GLY A 213 3.23 -3.35 5.14
CA GLY A 213 3.79 -2.03 5.39
C GLY A 213 4.08 -1.19 4.13
N SER A 214 3.46 -1.50 2.98
CA SER A 214 3.45 -0.59 1.83
C SER A 214 2.39 0.49 2.00
N ALA A 215 2.79 1.76 1.85
CA ALA A 215 1.86 2.88 1.75
C ALA A 215 1.36 3.06 0.30
N LEU A 216 2.25 2.89 -0.68
CA LEU A 216 2.00 3.36 -2.05
C LEU A 216 1.14 2.38 -2.88
N SER A 217 1.12 1.09 -2.51
CA SER A 217 0.45 0.02 -3.28
C SER A 217 -1.07 0.16 -3.40
N GLN A 218 -1.78 0.71 -2.41
CA GLN A 218 -3.25 0.76 -2.42
C GLN A 218 -3.84 1.81 -3.38
N ASN A 219 -3.23 2.99 -3.47
CA ASN A 219 -3.82 4.13 -4.18
C ASN A 219 -2.97 4.66 -5.33
N LEU A 220 -1.64 4.54 -5.28
CA LEU A 220 -0.73 5.23 -6.20
C LEU A 220 -0.09 4.31 -7.26
N LEU A 221 -0.03 2.99 -7.01
CA LEU A 221 0.43 2.02 -8.00
C LEU A 221 -0.54 2.00 -9.20
N HIS A 222 -0.08 2.47 -10.37
CA HIS A 222 -0.87 2.70 -11.58
C HIS A 222 -0.26 2.00 -12.81
N TYR A 223 -0.94 2.11 -13.95
CA TYR A 223 -0.51 1.53 -15.23
C TYR A 223 0.95 1.88 -15.55
N ARG A 224 1.81 0.85 -15.69
CA ARG A 224 3.26 0.98 -15.93
C ARG A 224 4.07 1.69 -14.84
N SER A 225 3.58 1.82 -13.61
CA SER A 225 4.37 2.33 -12.49
C SER A 225 5.66 1.51 -12.27
N SER A 226 6.80 2.21 -12.20
CA SER A 226 8.05 1.65 -11.67
C SER A 226 7.95 1.74 -10.15
N TRP A 227 8.07 0.59 -9.47
CA TRP A 227 7.87 0.45 -8.03
C TRP A 227 8.88 -0.55 -7.49
N TYR A 228 9.51 -0.21 -6.38
CA TYR A 228 10.20 -1.20 -5.55
C TYR A 228 9.67 -1.18 -4.12
N LEU A 229 9.69 -2.34 -3.49
CA LEU A 229 9.30 -2.53 -2.09
C LEU A 229 10.26 -3.53 -1.45
N VAL A 230 10.93 -3.12 -0.37
CA VAL A 230 11.61 -4.04 0.54
C VAL A 230 10.91 -3.99 1.89
N THR A 231 10.48 -5.13 2.40
CA THR A 231 9.71 -5.18 3.65
C THR A 231 9.84 -6.53 4.36
N GLN A 232 9.26 -6.65 5.55
CA GLN A 232 9.31 -7.84 6.41
C GLN A 232 7.89 -8.25 6.85
N LYS A 233 7.57 -9.53 6.77
CA LYS A 233 6.24 -10.04 7.17
C LYS A 233 6.04 -9.86 8.67
N GLY A 234 5.08 -9.01 9.04
CA GLY A 234 4.83 -8.62 10.44
C GLY A 234 5.63 -7.40 10.91
N ILE A 235 6.05 -6.53 9.97
CA ILE A 235 6.47 -5.16 10.26
C ILE A 235 5.36 -4.37 10.98
N ASP A 236 5.73 -3.46 11.87
CA ASP A 236 4.82 -2.56 12.59
C ASP A 236 4.94 -1.15 11.97
N GLY A 237 3.88 -0.69 11.32
CA GLY A 237 3.90 0.51 10.47
C GLY A 237 4.43 0.28 9.04
N PHE A 238 4.87 1.34 8.38
CA PHE A 238 5.33 1.34 6.99
C PHE A 238 6.83 1.06 6.87
N THR A 239 7.26 0.46 5.76
CA THR A 239 8.70 0.23 5.51
C THR A 239 9.44 1.52 5.12
N PRO A 240 10.71 1.70 5.52
CA PRO A 240 11.58 2.78 5.01
C PRO A 240 12.18 2.51 3.62
N TYR A 241 11.78 1.43 2.95
CA TYR A 241 12.35 0.97 1.68
C TYR A 241 11.27 0.75 0.61
N GLU A 242 10.48 1.78 0.33
CA GLU A 242 9.49 1.80 -0.74
C GLU A 242 9.62 3.10 -1.54
N ASP A 243 9.49 3.02 -2.86
CA ASP A 243 9.49 4.17 -3.77
C ASP A 243 8.75 3.83 -5.08
N LEU A 244 8.16 4.84 -5.71
CA LEU A 244 7.21 4.70 -6.81
C LEU A 244 7.30 5.87 -7.80
N HIS A 245 7.81 5.62 -9.00
CA HIS A 245 7.65 6.54 -10.12
C HIS A 245 6.37 6.23 -10.92
N THR A 246 5.49 7.22 -11.02
CA THR A 246 4.27 7.19 -11.83
C THR A 246 4.49 7.78 -13.23
N VAL A 247 3.57 7.48 -14.15
CA VAL A 247 3.67 7.84 -15.57
C VAL A 247 2.97 9.18 -15.82
N LEU A 248 3.74 10.28 -15.83
CA LEU A 248 3.23 11.64 -16.09
C LEU A 248 2.77 11.87 -17.54
N SER A 249 3.31 11.10 -18.50
CA SER A 249 2.90 11.17 -19.92
C SER A 249 3.20 9.85 -20.65
N LYS A 250 2.74 9.68 -21.91
CA LYS A 250 2.83 8.42 -22.66
C LYS A 250 4.27 7.86 -22.73
N GLY A 251 4.55 6.79 -22.00
CA GLY A 251 5.84 6.10 -22.03
C GLY A 251 5.96 5.01 -20.97
N TRP A 252 7.15 4.93 -20.37
CA TRP A 252 7.44 4.27 -19.10
C TRP A 252 8.09 5.33 -18.18
N PRO A 253 7.98 5.21 -16.84
CA PRO A 253 8.56 6.17 -15.91
C PRO A 253 10.07 5.87 -15.70
N PRO A 254 10.83 6.77 -15.03
CA PRO A 254 12.23 6.51 -14.75
C PRO A 254 12.45 5.20 -13.97
N PRO A 255 13.49 4.40 -14.26
CA PRO A 255 13.80 3.20 -13.50
C PRO A 255 14.25 3.54 -12.08
N HIS A 256 13.91 2.71 -11.11
CA HIS A 256 14.65 2.66 -9.85
C HIS A 256 15.97 1.89 -10.10
N ASN A 257 17.08 2.37 -9.53
CA ASN A 257 18.43 1.80 -9.67
C ASN A 257 19.17 1.92 -8.33
N VAL A 258 18.57 1.34 -7.29
CA VAL A 258 18.86 1.66 -5.88
C VAL A 258 19.76 0.59 -5.27
N ARG A 259 20.80 1.01 -4.53
CA ARG A 259 21.72 0.13 -3.80
C ARG A 259 21.59 0.40 -2.31
N LEU A 260 21.29 -0.64 -1.54
CA LEU A 260 20.87 -0.52 -0.14
C LEU A 260 21.63 -1.51 0.74
N CYS A 261 21.82 -1.14 2.01
CA CYS A 261 22.07 -2.08 3.09
C CYS A 261 20.74 -2.32 3.82
N ILE A 262 20.21 -3.53 3.72
CA ILE A 262 18.91 -3.93 4.32
C ILE A 262 19.21 -4.67 5.63
N PRO A 263 18.67 -4.26 6.79
CA PRO A 263 18.84 -4.97 8.05
C PRO A 263 18.03 -6.27 8.08
N PHE A 264 18.52 -7.30 8.79
CA PHE A 264 17.76 -8.56 8.99
C PHE A 264 16.51 -8.39 9.87
N LYS A 265 16.38 -7.25 10.55
CA LYS A 265 15.16 -6.76 11.19
C LYS A 265 14.88 -5.36 10.65
N ILE A 266 13.82 -5.20 9.86
CA ILE A 266 13.37 -3.89 9.38
C ILE A 266 12.51 -3.27 10.47
N GLU A 267 12.86 -2.06 10.91
CA GLU A 267 12.02 -1.28 11.82
C GLU A 267 11.08 -0.42 10.98
N GLY A 268 9.78 -0.62 11.17
CA GLY A 268 8.76 0.16 10.47
C GLY A 268 8.53 1.52 11.13
N MET A 269 7.91 2.42 10.37
CA MET A 269 7.66 3.80 10.75
C MET A 269 6.16 4.08 10.87
N PRO A 270 5.72 4.91 11.83
CA PRO A 270 4.31 5.25 11.99
C PRO A 270 3.75 6.14 10.86
N VAL A 271 4.63 6.68 10.02
CA VAL A 271 4.31 7.51 8.84
C VAL A 271 5.32 7.12 7.76
N HIS A 272 4.86 6.87 6.53
CA HIS A 272 5.75 6.70 5.38
C HIS A 272 6.34 8.07 5.00
N PRO A 273 7.66 8.20 4.76
CA PRO A 273 8.25 9.47 4.33
C PRO A 273 7.70 9.85 2.96
N ASP A 274 7.38 11.13 2.76
CA ASP A 274 7.08 11.63 1.42
C ASP A 274 8.30 11.42 0.50
N PRO A 275 8.11 11.17 -0.81
CA PRO A 275 9.22 11.19 -1.76
C PRO A 275 9.97 12.53 -1.66
N SER A 276 11.29 12.48 -1.71
CA SER A 276 12.10 13.61 -1.28
C SER A 276 11.95 14.81 -2.23
N GLN A 277 12.37 15.99 -1.77
CA GLN A 277 12.35 17.20 -2.59
C GLN A 277 13.27 17.14 -3.83
N HIS A 278 14.09 16.10 -3.99
CA HIS A 278 14.83 15.83 -5.21
C HIS A 278 14.05 15.00 -6.24
N ASP A 279 13.06 14.22 -5.80
CA ASP A 279 12.40 13.22 -6.64
C ASP A 279 11.09 13.75 -7.26
N ASN A 280 10.51 14.81 -6.67
CA ASN A 280 9.39 15.56 -7.22
C ASN A 280 9.88 16.87 -7.88
N THR A 281 10.12 16.83 -9.19
CA THR A 281 10.58 17.98 -10.00
C THR A 281 9.63 19.17 -9.94
N ASP A 282 8.35 18.90 -9.79
CA ASP A 282 7.29 19.90 -9.95
C ASP A 282 7.11 20.65 -8.62
N ARG A 283 7.23 19.95 -7.49
CA ARG A 283 7.40 20.54 -6.15
C ARG A 283 8.71 21.31 -6.04
N ALA A 284 9.80 20.82 -6.65
CA ALA A 284 11.07 21.56 -6.68
C ALA A 284 10.95 22.86 -7.51
N ALA A 285 10.28 22.83 -8.66
CA ALA A 285 9.98 24.02 -9.46
C ALA A 285 9.06 24.99 -8.71
N PHE A 286 7.99 24.49 -8.08
CA PHE A 286 7.10 25.26 -7.21
C PHE A 286 7.87 25.96 -6.09
N CYS A 287 8.68 25.22 -5.34
CA CYS A 287 9.47 25.75 -4.23
C CYS A 287 10.58 26.70 -4.69
N HIS A 288 11.06 26.60 -5.93
CA HIS A 288 11.94 27.62 -6.51
C HIS A 288 11.19 28.92 -6.81
N ARG A 289 9.93 28.86 -7.29
CA ARG A 289 9.08 30.05 -7.49
C ARG A 289 8.63 30.70 -6.16
N HIS A 290 8.29 29.89 -5.16
CA HIS A 290 7.64 30.33 -3.91
C HIS A 290 8.50 30.23 -2.63
N ALA A 291 9.82 30.11 -2.76
CA ALA A 291 10.77 29.88 -1.65
C ALA A 291 10.57 30.77 -0.41
N ASN A 292 10.19 32.03 -0.61
CA ASN A 292 10.02 33.03 0.44
C ASN A 292 8.63 33.02 1.11
N VAL A 293 7.66 32.26 0.58
CA VAL A 293 6.25 32.32 0.98
C VAL A 293 5.85 31.10 1.83
N LEU A 294 6.33 29.90 1.47
CA LEU A 294 5.85 28.62 2.02
C LEU A 294 6.99 27.73 2.57
N PRO A 295 7.82 28.22 3.51
CA PRO A 295 9.01 27.49 3.97
C PRO A 295 8.67 26.10 4.55
N THR A 296 7.60 25.96 5.34
CA THR A 296 7.23 24.67 5.95
C THR A 296 6.81 23.59 4.94
N PHE A 297 6.28 23.98 3.78
CA PHE A 297 6.00 23.07 2.65
C PHE A 297 7.26 22.77 1.82
N CYS A 298 8.20 23.73 1.79
CA CYS A 298 9.42 23.71 1.00
C CYS A 298 10.71 23.36 1.76
N THR A 299 10.66 22.97 3.04
CA THR A 299 11.78 22.33 3.77
C THR A 299 11.51 20.88 4.17
N GLY A 300 10.24 20.47 4.25
CA GLY A 300 9.86 19.10 4.67
C GLY A 300 9.88 18.85 6.18
N ASP A 301 10.14 19.87 7.01
CA ASP A 301 10.09 19.76 8.48
C ASP A 301 8.66 19.50 9.02
N SER A 302 7.64 19.72 8.18
CA SER A 302 6.24 19.44 8.48
C SER A 302 5.99 17.94 8.52
N LYS A 303 6.00 17.33 9.72
CA LYS A 303 5.50 15.96 9.90
C LYS A 303 4.02 15.91 9.47
N PRO A 304 3.63 15.02 8.54
CA PRO A 304 2.22 14.78 8.25
C PRO A 304 1.45 14.40 9.53
N ALA A 305 0.17 14.79 9.60
CA ALA A 305 -0.70 14.40 10.70
C ALA A 305 -0.76 12.86 10.77
N GLN A 306 -0.56 12.28 11.96
CA GLN A 306 -0.34 10.83 12.10
C GLN A 306 -1.51 10.02 11.52
N HIS A 307 -1.25 9.32 10.41
CA HIS A 307 -2.28 8.62 9.65
C HIS A 307 -2.82 7.38 10.38
N ILE A 308 -3.86 7.58 11.19
CA ILE A 308 -4.69 6.49 11.71
C ILE A 308 -5.69 6.12 10.62
N PHE A 309 -5.27 5.24 9.71
CA PHE A 309 -6.14 4.76 8.64
C PHE A 309 -7.25 3.84 9.18
N GLN A 310 -8.49 4.13 8.81
CA GLN A 310 -9.66 3.27 9.08
C GLN A 310 -10.21 2.68 7.77
N PRO A 311 -10.77 1.45 7.79
CA PRO A 311 -10.98 0.67 6.57
C PRO A 311 -12.19 1.10 5.75
N LYS A 312 -12.02 1.13 4.43
CA LYS A 312 -13.04 1.11 3.35
C LYS A 312 -14.34 1.91 3.60
N VAL A 313 -14.43 3.06 2.95
CA VAL A 313 -15.69 3.78 2.68
C VAL A 313 -16.73 2.81 2.06
N PRO A 314 -17.90 2.61 2.68
CA PRO A 314 -19.05 2.03 2.00
C PRO A 314 -19.66 3.08 1.07
N GLU A 315 -19.75 2.78 -0.24
CA GLU A 315 -20.28 3.66 -1.31
C GLU A 315 -19.97 5.16 -1.13
N ASN A 316 -18.84 5.62 -1.68
CA ASN A 316 -18.50 7.06 -1.68
C ASN A 316 -19.52 7.87 -2.50
N LYS A 317 -20.57 8.37 -1.84
CA LYS A 317 -21.60 9.24 -2.40
C LYS A 317 -21.04 10.58 -2.91
N LEU A 318 -19.90 11.01 -2.36
CA LEU A 318 -19.22 12.24 -2.78
C LEU A 318 -18.37 12.06 -4.05
N SER A 319 -18.29 10.85 -4.63
CA SER A 319 -17.53 10.62 -5.88
C SER A 319 -18.06 11.35 -7.11
N SER A 320 -19.30 11.86 -7.07
CA SER A 320 -19.90 12.74 -8.09
C SER A 320 -20.28 14.12 -7.54
N SER A 321 -19.76 14.50 -6.37
CA SER A 321 -20.01 15.79 -5.71
C SER A 321 -18.75 16.67 -5.78
N PRO A 322 -18.86 17.98 -6.06
CA PRO A 322 -17.72 18.88 -5.99
C PRO A 322 -17.22 19.08 -4.55
N ILE A 323 -15.90 19.23 -4.42
CA ILE A 323 -15.22 19.65 -3.20
C ILE A 323 -14.56 21.00 -3.51
N ILE A 324 -14.95 22.06 -2.83
CA ILE A 324 -14.46 23.41 -3.07
C ILE A 324 -13.51 23.86 -1.96
N VAL A 325 -12.40 24.49 -2.35
CA VAL A 325 -11.43 25.13 -1.46
C VAL A 325 -11.33 26.60 -1.85
N VAL A 326 -11.65 27.53 -0.95
CA VAL A 326 -11.70 28.98 -1.26
C VAL A 326 -10.47 29.68 -0.70
N SER A 327 -9.38 29.72 -1.48
CA SER A 327 -8.14 30.40 -1.12
C SER A 327 -8.26 31.91 -1.20
N GLY A 328 -7.52 32.61 -0.34
CA GLY A 328 -7.18 34.01 -0.53
C GLY A 328 -5.67 34.27 -0.38
N PRO A 329 -5.21 35.49 -0.69
CA PRO A 329 -3.78 35.85 -0.63
C PRO A 329 -3.11 35.53 0.71
N GLN A 330 -3.85 35.60 1.81
CA GLN A 330 -3.35 35.36 3.16
C GLN A 330 -3.29 33.88 3.61
N SER A 331 -3.82 32.93 2.83
CA SER A 331 -3.88 31.50 3.17
C SER A 331 -2.50 30.83 3.19
N ARG A 332 -1.87 30.71 4.35
CA ARG A 332 -0.47 30.27 4.52
C ARG A 332 -0.31 28.75 4.61
N PHE A 333 -1.38 28.04 4.96
CA PHE A 333 -1.40 26.60 5.15
C PHE A 333 -2.26 25.88 4.07
N LEU A 334 -2.73 26.61 3.04
CA LEU A 334 -3.31 26.05 1.83
C LEU A 334 -2.55 24.82 1.28
N PRO A 335 -1.20 24.79 1.18
CA PRO A 335 -0.50 23.59 0.72
C PRO A 335 -0.80 22.38 1.59
N GLN A 336 -0.84 22.53 2.91
CA GLN A 336 -1.17 21.46 3.86
C GLN A 336 -2.67 21.08 3.81
N THR A 337 -3.56 22.03 3.52
CA THR A 337 -4.98 21.74 3.24
C THR A 337 -5.14 20.88 1.98
N LEU A 338 -4.48 21.26 0.88
CA LEU A 338 -4.51 20.54 -0.38
C LEU A 338 -3.80 19.18 -0.31
N ASP A 339 -2.73 19.07 0.48
CA ASP A 339 -2.00 17.83 0.75
C ASP A 339 -2.83 16.84 1.58
N THR A 340 -3.39 17.28 2.72
CA THR A 340 -4.29 16.44 3.53
C THR A 340 -5.61 16.11 2.83
N LEU A 341 -6.00 16.88 1.80
CA LEU A 341 -7.08 16.54 0.86
C LEU A 341 -6.63 15.49 -0.16
N ALA A 342 -5.48 15.67 -0.82
CA ALA A 342 -4.94 14.75 -1.83
C ALA A 342 -4.67 13.33 -1.29
N LEU A 343 -4.46 13.20 0.03
CA LEU A 343 -4.30 11.94 0.76
C LEU A 343 -5.64 11.24 1.13
N GLN A 344 -6.79 11.86 0.90
CA GLN A 344 -8.10 11.27 1.22
C GLN A 344 -8.41 10.05 0.34
N SER A 345 -8.70 8.91 0.97
CA SER A 345 -8.99 7.67 0.25
C SER A 345 -10.37 7.72 -0.44
N GLY A 346 -10.37 7.57 -1.75
CA GLY A 346 -11.57 7.66 -2.59
C GLY A 346 -11.84 9.03 -3.21
N LEU A 347 -10.91 9.99 -3.08
CA LEU A 347 -10.98 11.29 -3.74
C LEU A 347 -11.00 11.15 -5.27
N VAL A 348 -11.89 11.89 -5.92
CA VAL A 348 -11.88 12.15 -7.37
C VAL A 348 -11.28 13.53 -7.56
N ARG A 349 -10.05 13.64 -8.09
CA ARG A 349 -9.29 14.90 -8.13
C ARG A 349 -9.92 15.94 -9.04
N GLU A 350 -10.56 15.46 -10.10
CA GLU A 350 -11.29 16.22 -11.10
C GLU A 350 -12.45 17.03 -10.49
N ASN A 351 -13.04 16.54 -9.40
CA ASN A 351 -14.13 17.20 -8.66
C ASN A 351 -13.63 18.25 -7.65
N VAL A 352 -12.32 18.40 -7.45
CA VAL A 352 -11.75 19.39 -6.53
C VAL A 352 -11.61 20.73 -7.26
N LEU A 353 -12.41 21.72 -6.85
CA LEU A 353 -12.32 23.09 -7.33
C LEU A 353 -11.57 23.95 -6.30
N VAL A 354 -10.41 24.48 -6.66
CA VAL A 354 -9.70 25.48 -5.83
C VAL A 354 -9.99 26.86 -6.41
N PHE A 355 -10.80 27.63 -5.69
CA PHE A 355 -11.10 29.02 -6.02
C PHE A 355 -10.03 29.94 -5.44
N HIS A 356 -9.60 30.94 -6.21
CA HIS A 356 -8.57 31.90 -5.77
C HIS A 356 -8.74 33.29 -6.40
N GLU A 357 -8.13 34.30 -5.78
CA GLU A 357 -8.08 35.68 -6.28
C GLU A 357 -6.94 35.88 -7.31
N THR A 358 -6.99 36.96 -8.09
CA THR A 358 -6.03 37.23 -9.20
C THR A 358 -4.58 37.45 -8.77
N ASP A 359 -4.35 37.89 -7.53
CA ASP A 359 -3.02 38.06 -6.92
C ASP A 359 -2.52 36.79 -6.20
N ASP A 360 -3.38 35.78 -6.04
CA ASP A 360 -3.06 34.51 -5.39
C ASP A 360 -2.33 33.52 -6.33
N LEU A 361 -1.15 33.95 -6.81
CA LEU A 361 -0.30 33.16 -7.71
C LEU A 361 0.19 31.83 -7.09
N LYS A 362 0.21 31.72 -5.76
CA LYS A 362 0.53 30.46 -5.07
C LYS A 362 -0.58 29.43 -5.26
N ALA A 363 -1.86 29.83 -5.23
CA ALA A 363 -2.99 28.91 -5.39
C ALA A 363 -3.04 28.32 -6.81
N GLN A 364 -2.82 29.15 -7.84
CA GLN A 364 -2.72 28.67 -9.23
C GLN A 364 -1.62 27.62 -9.39
N ASP A 365 -0.41 27.92 -8.91
CA ASP A 365 0.72 26.99 -8.99
C ASP A 365 0.50 25.71 -8.15
N LEU A 366 -0.30 25.76 -7.08
CA LEU A 366 -0.67 24.59 -6.27
C LEU A 366 -1.74 23.72 -6.97
N CYS A 367 -2.66 24.30 -7.73
CA CYS A 367 -3.61 23.54 -8.56
C CYS A 367 -2.89 22.65 -9.58
N GLU A 368 -1.88 23.21 -10.25
CA GLU A 368 -1.02 22.46 -11.18
C GLU A 368 -0.26 21.35 -10.44
N LEU A 369 0.33 21.64 -9.27
CA LEU A 369 1.11 20.68 -8.49
C LEU A 369 0.29 19.49 -7.94
N PHE A 370 -0.94 19.72 -7.49
CA PHE A 370 -1.82 18.67 -6.94
C PHE A 370 -2.76 18.04 -7.99
N ASN A 371 -2.75 18.54 -9.23
CA ASN A 371 -3.70 18.17 -10.30
C ASN A 371 -5.16 18.36 -9.84
N PHE A 372 -5.49 19.57 -9.39
CA PHE A 372 -6.84 20.03 -9.06
C PHE A 372 -7.31 21.11 -10.03
N SER A 373 -8.63 21.28 -10.16
CA SER A 373 -9.23 22.27 -11.05
C SER A 373 -9.19 23.67 -10.40
N CYS A 374 -8.40 24.59 -10.95
CA CYS A 374 -8.36 25.97 -10.47
C CYS A 374 -9.51 26.81 -11.05
N GLN A 375 -10.09 27.71 -10.25
CA GLN A 375 -11.13 28.66 -10.64
C GLN A 375 -10.81 30.06 -10.12
N LEU A 376 -11.09 31.08 -10.92
CA LEU A 376 -10.76 32.47 -10.61
C LEU A 376 -11.97 33.24 -10.06
N LEU A 377 -11.80 33.85 -8.89
CA LEU A 377 -12.77 34.76 -8.28
C LEU A 377 -12.55 36.21 -8.75
N GLN A 378 -13.62 36.99 -8.77
CA GLN A 378 -13.61 38.39 -9.19
C GLN A 378 -13.73 39.32 -7.97
N SER A 379 -12.58 39.73 -7.44
CA SER A 379 -12.47 40.59 -6.23
C SER A 379 -12.78 42.08 -6.47
N ASP A 380 -13.54 42.39 -7.52
CA ASP A 380 -13.99 43.76 -7.87
C ASP A 380 -15.05 44.33 -6.88
N LEU A 381 -15.51 43.51 -5.92
CA LEU A 381 -16.62 43.81 -5.01
C LEU A 381 -16.17 43.85 -3.53
N SER A 382 -16.85 44.70 -2.75
CA SER A 382 -16.39 45.13 -1.42
C SER A 382 -16.95 44.32 -0.23
N GLY A 383 -17.66 43.21 -0.48
CA GLY A 383 -18.24 42.33 0.55
C GLY A 383 -17.26 41.32 1.17
N GLY A 384 -16.07 41.13 0.58
CA GLY A 384 -15.01 40.29 1.13
C GLY A 384 -15.35 38.78 1.15
N HIS A 385 -14.82 38.04 2.12
CA HIS A 385 -14.83 36.57 2.11
C HIS A 385 -16.21 35.92 1.96
N CYS A 386 -17.27 36.51 2.52
CA CYS A 386 -18.63 35.98 2.37
C CYS A 386 -19.16 36.10 0.92
N GLU A 387 -18.78 37.16 0.20
CA GLU A 387 -19.15 37.39 -1.20
C GLU A 387 -18.33 36.49 -2.14
N LEU A 388 -17.02 36.34 -1.85
CA LEU A 388 -16.14 35.40 -2.53
C LEU A 388 -16.61 33.93 -2.38
N LEU A 389 -17.06 33.53 -1.18
CA LEU A 389 -17.63 32.20 -0.94
C LEU A 389 -18.95 32.01 -1.70
N GLY A 390 -19.82 33.03 -1.73
CA GLY A 390 -21.05 33.02 -2.54
C GLY A 390 -20.75 32.82 -4.03
N GLN A 391 -19.82 33.59 -4.58
CA GLN A 391 -19.37 33.43 -5.98
C GLN A 391 -18.80 32.02 -6.25
N ALA A 392 -18.04 31.46 -5.32
CA ALA A 392 -17.52 30.09 -5.44
C ALA A 392 -18.65 29.05 -5.48
N MET A 393 -19.68 29.21 -4.64
CA MET A 393 -20.86 28.33 -4.62
C MET A 393 -21.67 28.45 -5.93
N ASP A 394 -22.06 29.66 -6.34
CA ASP A 394 -22.83 29.91 -7.57
C ASP A 394 -22.11 29.36 -8.82
N THR A 395 -20.78 29.53 -8.89
CA THR A 395 -19.95 29.00 -9.97
C THR A 395 -19.90 27.46 -9.93
N THR A 396 -19.85 26.88 -8.73
CA THR A 396 -19.83 25.41 -8.55
C THR A 396 -21.15 24.76 -8.94
N GLU A 397 -22.29 25.35 -8.57
CA GLU A 397 -23.62 24.88 -9.03
C GLU A 397 -23.75 24.98 -10.56
N THR A 398 -23.15 26.00 -11.17
CA THR A 398 -23.12 26.17 -12.63
C THR A 398 -22.27 25.09 -13.33
N ILE A 399 -21.19 24.61 -12.70
CA ILE A 399 -20.32 23.54 -13.24
C ILE A 399 -20.92 22.14 -12.97
N TYR A 400 -21.58 21.96 -11.82
CA TYR A 400 -22.09 20.68 -11.32
C TYR A 400 -23.61 20.71 -11.02
N PRO A 401 -24.48 21.00 -12.01
CA PRO A 401 -25.92 21.22 -11.78
C PRO A 401 -26.69 19.96 -11.33
N ASP A 402 -26.15 18.77 -11.58
CA ASP A 402 -26.73 17.48 -11.18
C ASP A 402 -26.12 16.91 -9.88
N ALA A 403 -25.22 17.65 -9.20
CA ALA A 403 -24.56 17.14 -8.00
C ALA A 403 -25.49 17.16 -6.77
N PRO A 404 -25.58 16.06 -6.00
CA PRO A 404 -26.49 15.97 -4.85
C PRO A 404 -25.99 16.74 -3.61
N TYR A 405 -24.69 17.00 -3.52
CA TYR A 405 -24.06 17.70 -2.39
C TYR A 405 -22.91 18.58 -2.89
N MET A 406 -22.53 19.59 -2.10
CA MET A 406 -21.30 20.36 -2.26
C MET A 406 -20.51 20.29 -0.95
N THR A 407 -19.22 19.95 -1.01
CA THR A 407 -18.34 19.98 0.17
C THR A 407 -17.53 21.27 0.15
N ILE A 408 -17.62 22.08 1.21
CA ILE A 408 -16.88 23.33 1.34
C ILE A 408 -15.76 23.14 2.36
N ILE A 409 -14.53 23.52 1.98
CA ILE A 409 -13.33 23.43 2.82
C ILE A 409 -12.71 24.83 2.90
N GLU A 410 -12.64 25.37 4.12
CA GLU A 410 -11.90 26.62 4.37
C GLU A 410 -10.40 26.40 4.15
N PRO A 411 -9.68 27.40 3.63
CA PRO A 411 -8.22 27.31 3.50
C PRO A 411 -7.57 27.29 4.89
N ASP A 412 -6.35 26.78 4.96
CA ASP A 412 -5.55 26.66 6.19
C ASP A 412 -6.09 25.65 7.22
N VAL A 413 -7.11 24.84 6.87
CA VAL A 413 -7.61 23.70 7.65
C VAL A 413 -6.78 22.44 7.36
N LEU A 414 -6.50 21.62 8.38
CA LEU A 414 -5.93 20.27 8.23
C LEU A 414 -7.04 19.23 8.31
N LEU A 415 -7.12 18.34 7.33
CA LEU A 415 -8.15 17.30 7.29
C LEU A 415 -7.72 16.03 8.02
N GLY A 416 -8.66 15.40 8.75
CA GLY A 416 -8.46 14.07 9.33
C GLY A 416 -8.31 13.00 8.24
N SER A 417 -7.58 11.92 8.51
CA SER A 417 -7.33 10.83 7.54
C SER A 417 -8.58 10.04 7.15
N ASP A 418 -9.71 10.29 7.81
CA ASP A 418 -11.04 9.73 7.58
C ASP A 418 -12.07 10.76 7.11
N PHE A 419 -11.68 12.04 6.88
CA PHE A 419 -12.60 13.15 6.56
C PHE A 419 -13.59 12.84 5.44
N LEU A 420 -13.14 12.31 4.29
CA LEU A 420 -14.03 11.98 3.18
C LEU A 420 -14.98 10.81 3.51
N SER A 421 -14.53 9.87 4.34
CA SER A 421 -15.35 8.76 4.85
C SER A 421 -16.46 9.28 5.77
N TYR A 422 -16.11 10.18 6.70
CA TYR A 422 -17.04 10.86 7.59
C TYR A 422 -18.07 11.68 6.80
N ALA A 423 -17.60 12.51 5.86
CA ALA A 423 -18.46 13.36 5.05
C ALA A 423 -19.45 12.53 4.20
N SER A 424 -18.99 11.46 3.54
CA SER A 424 -19.88 10.56 2.75
C SER A 424 -20.90 9.82 3.64
N ALA A 425 -20.52 9.43 4.85
CA ALA A 425 -21.45 8.81 5.80
C ALA A 425 -22.51 9.80 6.30
N MET A 426 -22.11 11.02 6.66
CA MET A 426 -23.01 12.05 7.19
C MET A 426 -23.88 12.71 6.11
N ALA A 427 -23.42 12.84 4.87
CA ALA A 427 -24.22 13.37 3.75
C ALA A 427 -25.52 12.56 3.54
N SER A 428 -25.48 11.25 3.83
CA SER A 428 -26.66 10.38 3.79
C SER A 428 -27.77 10.75 4.80
N LEU A 429 -27.49 11.62 5.78
CA LEU A 429 -28.51 12.13 6.70
C LEU A 429 -29.33 13.27 6.07
N LEU A 430 -28.75 14.04 5.15
CA LEU A 430 -29.42 15.12 4.42
C LEU A 430 -30.53 14.57 3.51
N ASP A 431 -30.35 13.37 2.95
CA ASP A 431 -31.36 12.66 2.16
C ASP A 431 -32.62 12.27 2.98
N VAL A 432 -32.47 12.14 4.30
CA VAL A 432 -33.43 11.45 5.18
C VAL A 432 -34.11 12.41 6.16
N ASP A 433 -33.42 13.45 6.64
CA ASP A 433 -33.97 14.44 7.56
C ASP A 433 -33.78 15.87 7.01
N SER A 434 -34.84 16.37 6.38
CA SER A 434 -34.93 17.75 5.86
C SER A 434 -34.93 18.84 6.93
N THR A 435 -34.71 18.50 8.20
CA THR A 435 -34.50 19.46 9.30
C THR A 435 -33.02 19.60 9.70
N ILE A 436 -32.12 18.97 8.95
CA ILE A 436 -30.67 19.19 9.00
C ILE A 436 -30.29 20.15 7.87
N GLY A 437 -29.74 21.32 8.21
CA GLY A 437 -29.35 22.34 7.23
C GLY A 437 -27.96 22.13 6.60
N SER A 438 -27.04 21.49 7.33
CA SER A 438 -25.69 21.17 6.87
C SER A 438 -25.03 20.11 7.76
N VAL A 439 -23.86 19.61 7.33
CA VAL A 439 -22.95 18.77 8.13
C VAL A 439 -21.66 19.56 8.35
N SER A 440 -21.07 19.47 9.54
CA SER A 440 -19.80 20.11 9.90
C SER A 440 -18.75 19.06 10.27
N GLY A 441 -17.54 19.18 9.72
CA GLY A 441 -16.37 18.41 10.19
C GLY A 441 -15.73 18.98 11.47
N PHE A 442 -16.23 20.10 11.99
CA PHE A 442 -15.70 20.81 13.16
C PHE A 442 -16.68 20.80 14.34
N ASN A 443 -16.16 20.54 15.54
CA ASN A 443 -16.88 20.60 16.81
C ASN A 443 -16.26 21.71 17.69
N PRO A 444 -17.00 22.79 18.03
CA PRO A 444 -16.46 23.93 18.78
C PRO A 444 -16.04 23.58 20.22
N ASP A 445 -16.68 22.59 20.85
CA ASP A 445 -16.33 22.10 22.19
C ASP A 445 -15.32 20.93 22.17
N GLY A 446 -14.83 20.55 20.99
CA GLY A 446 -14.09 19.33 20.67
C GLY A 446 -12.66 19.22 21.21
N SER A 447 -12.36 19.72 22.41
CA SER A 447 -11.02 19.64 23.02
C SER A 447 -10.62 18.22 23.44
N ASN A 448 -9.30 17.94 23.44
CA ASN A 448 -8.69 16.65 23.80
C ASN A 448 -9.03 16.12 25.22
N LEU A 449 -9.65 16.94 26.08
CA LEU A 449 -10.09 16.53 27.42
C LEU A 449 -11.56 16.10 27.45
N LEU A 450 -12.36 16.59 26.49
CA LEU A 450 -13.82 16.44 26.42
C LEU A 450 -14.24 15.44 25.34
N SER A 451 -13.68 15.53 24.13
CA SER A 451 -13.92 14.56 23.05
C SER A 451 -13.09 13.29 23.25
N LYS A 452 -13.72 12.11 23.14
CA LYS A 452 -13.10 10.79 23.43
C LYS A 452 -13.58 9.62 22.57
N ASP A 453 -14.66 9.81 21.82
CA ASP A 453 -15.28 8.75 21.03
C ASP A 453 -15.43 9.22 19.57
N PRO A 454 -14.60 8.72 18.63
CA PRO A 454 -14.64 9.13 17.24
C PRO A 454 -15.86 8.59 16.48
N SER A 455 -16.71 7.77 17.11
CA SER A 455 -17.94 7.25 16.51
C SER A 455 -19.20 8.09 16.82
N GLN A 456 -19.08 9.15 17.63
CA GLN A 456 -20.19 10.02 18.00
C GLN A 456 -20.31 11.24 17.09
N ALA A 457 -21.51 11.44 16.54
CA ALA A 457 -21.93 12.68 15.90
C ALA A 457 -22.96 13.41 16.78
N TYR A 458 -22.92 14.74 16.76
CA TYR A 458 -23.83 15.60 17.51
C TYR A 458 -24.75 16.37 16.56
N ARG A 459 -25.95 16.70 17.02
CA ARG A 459 -26.88 17.59 16.34
C ARG A 459 -27.04 18.87 17.17
N GLU A 460 -26.50 19.96 16.67
CA GLU A 460 -26.68 21.29 17.23
C GLU A 460 -27.92 21.97 16.60
N SER A 461 -28.59 22.82 17.37
CA SER A 461 -29.67 23.69 16.89
C SER A 461 -29.34 25.14 17.26
N ARG A 462 -29.18 26.00 16.25
CA ARG A 462 -29.15 27.46 16.40
C ARG A 462 -30.55 28.05 16.56
#